data_AF-A0A965HJK0-F1
#
_entry.id   AF-A0A965HJK0-F1
#
_cell.length_a   1.000
_cell.length_b   1.000
_cell.length_c   1.000
_cell.angle_alpha   90.00
_cell.angle_beta   90.00
_cell.angle_gamma   90.00
#
_symmetry.space_group_name_H-M   'P 1'
#
loop_
_entity.id
_entity.type
_entity.pdbx_description
1 polymer ?
#
loop_
_entity_poly.entity_id
_entity_poly.type
_entity_poly.pdbx_seq_one_letter_code
_entity_poly.pdbx_strand_id
1 'polypeptide(L)'
;MRRQPSSTTPRQPTPPRGNAAVQYRSLTRATQPAVEPVTLSEAKAHCRIDGNDDDAYVASLITAAREWCEQYLDRSLVYTQWVMRFDRFPPDGTHDIELPRPPMAAAGTATAVALTFTYDNGTTATYATSSYRVDRNSTPGTVKTSPAG
;
A
#
# COMPACT_ATOMS: atom_id res chain seq x y z
N MET A 1 -23.73 32.62 26.24
CA MET A 1 -23.80 31.16 25.97
C MET A 1 -23.36 30.92 24.53
N ARG A 2 -22.10 30.51 24.32
CA ARG A 2 -21.50 30.33 22.99
C ARG A 2 -21.66 28.85 22.59
N ARG A 3 -22.53 28.56 21.62
CA ARG A 3 -22.73 27.20 21.11
C ARG A 3 -21.45 26.78 20.35
N GLN A 4 -20.81 25.71 20.80
CA GLN A 4 -19.71 25.05 20.08
C GLN A 4 -20.26 24.47 18.76
N PRO A 5 -19.61 24.69 17.61
CA PRO A 5 -20.02 24.04 16.37
C PRO A 5 -19.67 22.55 16.43
N SER A 6 -20.67 21.71 16.19
CA SER A 6 -20.53 20.26 16.13
C SER A 6 -19.51 19.87 15.05
N SER A 7 -18.36 19.34 15.47
CA SER A 7 -17.33 18.82 14.58
C SER A 7 -17.83 17.53 13.93
N THR A 8 -18.40 17.63 12.73
CA THR A 8 -18.66 16.47 11.88
C THR A 8 -17.31 15.96 11.36
N THR A 9 -16.65 15.09 12.11
CA THR A 9 -15.50 14.34 11.62
C THR A 9 -15.96 13.56 10.38
N PRO A 10 -15.31 13.73 9.21
CA PRO A 10 -15.61 12.92 8.03
C PRO A 10 -15.51 11.46 8.43
N ARG A 11 -16.57 10.68 8.17
CA ARG A 11 -16.61 9.26 8.49
C ARG A 11 -15.55 8.57 7.63
N GLN A 12 -14.38 8.33 8.22
CA GLN A 12 -13.30 7.64 7.52
C GLN A 12 -13.87 6.30 7.01
N PRO A 13 -13.69 5.96 5.72
CA PRO A 13 -14.19 4.70 5.19
C PRO A 13 -13.66 3.59 6.09
N THR A 14 -14.58 2.87 6.73
CA THR A 14 -14.22 1.76 7.61
C THR A 14 -13.62 0.71 6.68
N PRO A 15 -12.33 0.35 6.84
CA PRO A 15 -11.74 -0.64 5.96
C PRO A 15 -12.59 -1.92 6.01
N PRO A 16 -12.82 -2.59 4.87
CA PRO A 16 -13.54 -3.84 4.87
C PRO A 16 -12.87 -4.75 5.90
N ARG A 17 -13.67 -5.35 6.80
CA ARG A 17 -13.16 -6.29 7.80
C ARG A 17 -12.70 -7.55 7.07
N GLY A 18 -11.49 -7.51 6.52
CA GLY A 18 -10.72 -8.69 6.17
C GLY A 18 -10.64 -9.56 7.42
N ASN A 19 -10.75 -10.87 7.21
CA ASN A 19 -10.59 -11.89 8.25
C ASN A 19 -9.41 -11.54 9.17
N ALA A 20 -9.48 -11.96 10.43
CA ALA A 20 -8.52 -11.67 11.51
C ALA A 20 -7.10 -12.27 11.29
N ALA A 21 -6.55 -12.15 10.09
CA ALA A 21 -5.21 -12.51 9.70
C ALA A 21 -4.31 -11.27 9.83
N VAL A 22 -3.46 -11.29 10.87
CA VAL A 22 -2.28 -10.42 11.05
C VAL A 22 -2.51 -8.92 10.83
N GLN A 23 -2.96 -8.21 11.88
CA GLN A 23 -2.91 -6.75 11.90
C GLN A 23 -1.45 -6.28 11.89
N TYR A 24 -1.00 -5.72 10.77
CA TYR A 24 0.28 -5.04 10.71
C TYR A 24 0.26 -3.79 11.61
N ARG A 25 1.37 -3.53 12.31
CA ARG A 25 1.55 -2.38 13.21
C ARG A 25 1.48 -1.05 12.49
N SER A 26 2.05 -1.03 11.29
CA SER A 26 2.13 0.15 10.43
C SER A 26 2.26 -0.29 8.98
N LEU A 27 1.62 0.46 8.09
CA LEU A 27 1.81 0.39 6.66
C LEU A 27 2.19 1.80 6.17
N THR A 28 3.37 1.92 5.57
CA THR A 28 3.90 3.20 5.09
C THR A 28 4.31 3.07 3.63
N ARG A 29 3.96 4.06 2.81
CA ARG A 29 4.44 4.15 1.43
C ARG A 29 5.88 4.65 1.43
N ALA A 30 6.80 3.88 0.84
CA ALA A 30 8.21 4.22 0.76
C ALA A 30 8.57 5.00 -0.50
N THR A 31 7.90 4.72 -1.62
CA THR A 31 8.06 5.46 -2.87
C THR A 31 6.74 5.96 -3.41
N GLN A 32 6.73 7.20 -3.86
CA GLN A 32 5.57 7.78 -4.52
C GLN A 32 5.42 7.23 -5.95
N PRO A 33 4.19 7.16 -6.47
CA PRO A 33 3.96 6.86 -7.88
C PRO A 33 4.77 7.77 -8.79
N ALA A 34 5.46 7.19 -9.77
CA ALA A 34 6.21 7.97 -10.76
C ALA A 34 5.29 8.64 -11.80
N VAL A 35 4.07 8.12 -11.94
CA VAL A 35 3.05 8.62 -12.87
C VAL A 35 1.69 8.55 -12.20
N GLU A 36 0.75 9.35 -12.69
CA GLU A 36 -0.65 9.25 -12.30
C GLU A 36 -1.43 8.36 -13.30
N PRO A 37 -2.47 7.63 -12.87
CA PRO A 37 -3.21 6.72 -13.73
C PRO A 37 -4.07 7.44 -14.77
N VAL A 38 -4.35 8.73 -14.54
CA VAL A 38 -5.05 9.61 -15.49
C VAL A 38 -4.17 10.83 -15.70
N THR A 39 -3.93 11.16 -16.97
CA THR A 39 -3.15 12.34 -17.33
C THR A 39 -3.95 13.63 -17.12
N LEU A 40 -3.25 14.75 -16.97
CA LEU A 40 -3.89 16.06 -16.84
C LEU A 40 -4.76 16.41 -18.07
N SER A 41 -4.31 16.06 -19.27
CA SER A 41 -5.08 16.27 -20.50
C SER A 41 -6.37 15.44 -20.53
N GLU A 42 -6.32 14.18 -20.10
CA GLU A 42 -7.51 13.31 -20.02
C GLU A 42 -8.51 13.84 -18.99
N ALA A 43 -8.01 14.27 -17.82
CA ALA A 43 -8.85 14.85 -16.77
C ALA A 43 -9.52 16.14 -17.23
N LYS A 44 -8.78 17.03 -17.90
CA LYS A 44 -9.34 18.28 -18.45
C LYS A 44 -10.37 18.03 -19.54
N ALA A 45 -10.10 17.09 -20.45
CA ALA A 45 -11.06 16.71 -21.49
C ALA A 45 -12.35 16.15 -20.89
N HIS A 46 -12.24 15.32 -19.84
CA HIS A 46 -13.41 14.77 -19.13
C HIS A 46 -14.23 15.86 -18.44
N CYS A 47 -13.57 16.84 -17.81
CA CYS A 47 -14.22 17.94 -17.10
C CYS A 47 -14.59 19.13 -18.00
N ARG A 48 -14.29 19.06 -19.31
CA ARG A 48 -14.49 20.16 -20.28
C ARG A 48 -13.82 21.47 -19.86
N ILE A 49 -12.59 21.36 -19.38
CA ILE A 49 -11.76 22.51 -18.98
C ILE A 49 -10.88 22.90 -20.17
N ASP A 50 -11.08 24.11 -20.66
CA ASP A 50 -10.26 24.73 -21.71
C ASP A 50 -9.25 25.70 -21.06
N GLY A 51 -8.04 25.80 -21.62
CA GLY A 51 -6.96 26.67 -21.09
C GLY A 51 -6.18 26.02 -19.93
N ASN A 52 -5.17 26.72 -19.39
CA ASN A 52 -4.16 26.12 -18.51
C ASN A 52 -4.12 26.73 -17.09
N ASP A 53 -5.05 27.63 -16.77
CA ASP A 53 -5.07 28.36 -15.50
C ASP A 53 -5.28 27.42 -14.30
N ASP A 54 -6.06 26.35 -14.49
CA ASP A 54 -6.40 25.37 -13.46
C ASP A 54 -5.49 24.13 -13.44
N ASP A 55 -4.43 24.08 -14.25
CA ASP A 55 -3.60 22.87 -14.42
C ASP A 55 -3.03 22.36 -13.09
N ALA A 56 -2.52 23.27 -12.26
CA ALA A 56 -1.99 22.92 -10.95
C ALA A 56 -3.07 22.36 -10.01
N TYR A 57 -4.27 22.93 -10.05
CA TYR A 57 -5.38 22.48 -9.22
C TYR A 57 -5.89 21.11 -9.67
N VAL A 58 -6.09 20.91 -10.97
CA VAL A 58 -6.50 19.62 -11.54
C VAL A 58 -5.47 18.53 -11.23
N ALA A 59 -4.17 18.82 -11.35
CA ALA A 59 -3.11 17.88 -10.98
C ALA A 59 -3.20 17.44 -9.50
N SER A 60 -3.51 18.37 -8.60
CA SER A 60 -3.71 18.05 -7.17
C SER A 60 -4.93 17.16 -6.94
N LEU A 61 -6.02 17.38 -7.68
CA LEU A 61 -7.23 16.57 -7.59
C LEU A 61 -7.03 15.16 -8.12
N ILE A 62 -6.26 14.98 -9.21
CA ILE A 62 -5.89 13.65 -9.73
C ILE A 62 -5.16 12.85 -8.66
N THR A 63 -4.18 13.46 -7.99
CA THR A 63 -3.41 12.83 -6.91
C THR A 63 -4.32 12.42 -5.76
N ALA A 64 -5.17 13.34 -5.29
CA ALA A 64 -6.11 13.07 -4.20
C ALA A 64 -7.14 11.98 -4.56
N ALA A 65 -7.64 12.00 -5.80
CA ALA A 65 -8.56 10.98 -6.30
C ALA A 65 -7.91 9.60 -6.37
N ARG A 66 -6.68 9.50 -6.87
CA ARG A 66 -5.92 8.22 -6.85
C ARG A 66 -5.79 7.71 -5.42
N GLU A 67 -5.34 8.55 -4.48
CA GLU A 67 -5.13 8.12 -3.09
C GLU A 67 -6.42 7.64 -2.43
N TRP A 68 -7.53 8.34 -2.68
CA TRP A 68 -8.84 7.93 -2.19
C TRP A 68 -9.28 6.59 -2.79
N CYS A 69 -9.15 6.41 -4.11
CA CYS A 69 -9.46 5.16 -4.80
C CYS A 69 -8.58 4.01 -4.30
N GLU A 70 -7.28 4.22 -4.16
CA GLU A 70 -6.35 3.23 -3.62
C GLU A 70 -6.76 2.83 -2.21
N GLN A 71 -7.05 3.79 -1.33
CA GLN A 71 -7.51 3.51 0.03
C GLN A 71 -8.84 2.76 0.06
N TYR A 72 -9.78 3.11 -0.81
CA TYR A 72 -11.10 2.46 -0.88
C TYR A 72 -11.01 1.02 -1.41
N LEU A 73 -10.20 0.80 -2.45
CA LEU A 73 -10.03 -0.51 -3.08
C LEU A 73 -9.07 -1.43 -2.30
N ASP A 74 -8.29 -0.86 -1.39
CA ASP A 74 -7.13 -1.50 -0.74
C ASP A 74 -6.12 -2.07 -1.76
N ARG A 75 -5.90 -1.32 -2.84
CA ARG A 75 -5.02 -1.69 -3.97
C ARG A 75 -4.06 -0.55 -4.30
N SER A 76 -2.97 -0.86 -5.00
CA SER A 76 -2.13 0.16 -5.64
C SER A 76 -2.51 0.25 -7.11
N LEU A 77 -2.82 1.45 -7.61
CA LEU A 77 -3.16 1.65 -9.03
C LEU A 77 -1.93 1.89 -9.88
N VAL A 78 -0.86 2.40 -9.26
CA VAL A 78 0.45 2.62 -9.88
C VAL A 78 1.54 1.93 -9.05
N TYR A 79 2.63 1.54 -9.70
CA TYR A 79 3.78 0.94 -9.02
C TYR A 79 4.29 1.84 -7.90
N THR A 80 4.24 1.31 -6.68
CA THR A 80 4.71 1.94 -5.45
C THR A 80 5.34 0.90 -4.55
N GLN A 81 6.28 1.32 -3.71
CA GLN A 81 6.86 0.46 -2.69
C GLN A 81 6.18 0.73 -1.35
N TRP A 82 5.83 -0.36 -0.66
CA TRP A 82 5.22 -0.32 0.65
C TRP A 82 6.13 -0.99 1.67
N VAL A 83 6.20 -0.40 2.85
CA VAL A 83 6.86 -0.96 4.02
C VAL A 83 5.78 -1.26 5.04
N MET A 84 5.59 -2.55 5.30
CA MET A 84 4.75 -3.02 6.40
C MET A 84 5.64 -3.46 7.57
N ARG A 85 5.17 -3.27 8.80
CA ARG A 85 5.86 -3.73 10.00
C ARG A 85 4.92 -4.57 10.86
N PHE A 86 5.48 -5.58 11.51
CA PHE A 86 4.80 -6.46 12.44
C PHE A 86 5.51 -6.44 13.79
N ASP A 87 4.76 -6.65 14.88
CA ASP A 87 5.34 -6.82 16.21
C ASP A 87 5.99 -8.20 16.40
N ARG A 88 5.52 -9.21 15.65
CA ARG A 88 6.05 -10.58 15.71
C ARG A 88 5.84 -11.30 14.39
N PHE A 89 6.67 -12.31 14.14
CA PHE A 89 6.39 -13.30 13.11
C PHE A 89 5.14 -14.13 13.44
N PRO A 90 4.47 -14.71 12.44
CA PRO A 90 3.37 -15.63 12.68
C PRO A 90 3.81 -16.76 13.63
N PRO A 91 3.05 -17.04 14.69
CA PRO A 91 3.50 -17.80 15.86
C PRO A 91 3.81 -19.29 15.60
N ASP A 92 3.43 -19.83 14.45
CA ASP A 92 3.57 -21.25 14.12
C ASP A 92 4.48 -21.52 12.90
N GLY A 93 5.04 -20.48 12.27
CA GLY A 93 5.88 -20.61 11.08
C GLY A 93 5.17 -21.23 9.85
N THR A 94 3.87 -21.53 9.96
CA THR A 94 3.04 -22.14 8.91
C THR A 94 2.10 -21.14 8.25
N HIS A 95 1.84 -19.99 8.85
CA HIS A 95 1.07 -18.93 8.21
C HIS A 95 1.94 -18.08 7.30
N ASP A 96 1.47 -17.91 6.06
CA ASP A 96 2.06 -17.01 5.09
C ASP A 96 1.89 -15.54 5.53
N ILE A 97 2.87 -14.71 5.19
CA ILE A 97 2.77 -13.26 5.41
C ILE A 97 2.07 -12.65 4.18
N GLU A 98 0.84 -12.18 4.37
CA GLU A 98 0.09 -11.49 3.32
C GLU A 98 0.67 -10.09 3.07
N LEU A 99 0.94 -9.79 1.81
CA LEU A 99 1.44 -8.50 1.36
C LEU A 99 0.27 -7.55 1.07
N PRO A 100 0.33 -6.31 1.56
CA PRO A 100 -0.74 -5.34 1.40
C PRO A 100 -0.77 -4.81 -0.04
N ARG A 101 -1.91 -4.24 -0.42
CA ARG A 101 -2.10 -3.48 -1.68
C ARG A 101 -1.85 -4.29 -2.96
N PRO A 102 -2.60 -5.39 -3.21
CA PRO A 102 -2.52 -6.10 -4.49
C PRO A 102 -2.95 -5.23 -5.68
N PRO A 103 -2.63 -5.62 -6.94
CA PRO A 103 -1.77 -6.75 -7.31
C PRO A 103 -0.28 -6.46 -7.09
N MET A 104 0.50 -7.51 -6.86
CA MET A 104 1.96 -7.41 -6.82
C MET A 104 2.51 -7.26 -8.25
N ALA A 105 3.56 -6.46 -8.41
CA ALA A 105 4.29 -6.42 -9.68
C ALA A 105 4.88 -7.81 -9.97
N ALA A 106 4.50 -8.40 -11.10
CA ALA A 106 4.93 -9.75 -11.49
C ALA A 106 6.29 -9.76 -12.21
N ALA A 107 6.72 -8.64 -12.79
CA ALA A 107 7.94 -8.52 -13.57
C ALA A 107 8.57 -7.11 -13.46
N GLY A 108 9.83 -6.99 -13.89
CA GLY A 108 10.57 -5.73 -13.88
C GLY A 108 11.28 -5.42 -12.56
N THR A 109 11.68 -4.16 -12.40
CA THR A 109 12.46 -3.67 -11.25
C THR A 109 11.62 -3.45 -9.99
N ALA A 110 10.29 -3.38 -10.11
CA ALA A 110 9.36 -3.19 -8.99
C ALA A 110 9.01 -4.49 -8.23
N THR A 111 9.81 -5.55 -8.40
CA THR A 111 9.53 -6.90 -7.86
C THR A 111 10.25 -7.21 -6.55
N ALA A 112 11.09 -6.29 -6.07
CA ALA A 112 11.93 -6.50 -4.89
C ALA A 112 11.09 -6.63 -3.61
N VAL A 113 11.36 -7.69 -2.84
CA VAL A 113 10.79 -7.92 -1.50
C VAL A 113 11.93 -8.27 -0.58
N ALA A 114 12.08 -7.53 0.52
CA ALA A 114 13.09 -7.76 1.54
C ALA A 114 12.42 -7.88 2.91
N LEU A 115 12.83 -8.88 3.68
CA LEU A 115 12.34 -9.09 5.05
C LEU A 115 13.48 -8.73 6.00
N THR A 116 13.22 -7.84 6.94
CA THR A 116 14.15 -7.49 8.00
C THR A 116 13.49 -7.73 9.34
N PHE A 117 14.27 -8.22 10.31
CA PHE A 117 13.80 -8.49 11.65
C PHE A 117 14.80 -7.99 12.68
N THR A 118 14.28 -7.69 13.86
CA THR A 118 15.06 -7.18 14.99
C THR A 118 15.11 -8.26 16.06
N TYR A 119 16.30 -8.57 16.55
CA TYR A 119 16.49 -9.49 17.68
C TYR A 119 16.24 -8.77 19.01
N ASP A 120 16.10 -9.54 20.10
CA ASP A 120 15.91 -9.00 21.45
C ASP A 120 17.07 -8.11 21.92
N ASN A 121 18.26 -8.30 21.35
CA ASN A 121 19.44 -7.46 21.60
C ASN A 121 19.42 -6.13 20.81
N GLY A 122 18.35 -5.84 20.05
CA GLY A 122 18.18 -4.62 19.25
C GLY A 122 18.90 -4.61 17.92
N THR A 123 19.65 -5.66 17.57
CA THR A 123 20.30 -5.77 16.26
C THR A 123 19.29 -6.18 15.18
N THR A 124 19.50 -5.72 13.96
CA THR A 124 18.64 -6.06 12.82
C THR A 124 19.37 -7.00 11.85
N ALA A 125 18.67 -8.01 11.33
CA ALA A 125 19.14 -8.84 10.24
C ALA A 125 18.15 -8.88 9.09
N THR A 126 18.67 -9.11 7.89
CA THR A 126 17.88 -9.38 6.69
C THR A 126 17.69 -10.89 6.56
N TYR A 127 16.44 -11.31 6.41
CA TYR A 127 16.13 -12.70 6.11
C TYR A 127 16.58 -13.02 4.68
N ALA A 128 17.34 -14.09 4.50
CA ALA A 128 17.94 -14.41 3.21
C ALA A 128 16.85 -14.73 2.17
N THR A 129 17.03 -14.21 0.95
CA THR A 129 16.07 -14.43 -0.16
C THR A 129 15.93 -15.90 -0.56
N SER A 130 16.90 -16.75 -0.24
CA SER A 130 16.84 -18.21 -0.41
C SER A 130 15.98 -18.92 0.63
N SER A 131 15.68 -18.26 1.76
CA SER A 131 14.91 -18.84 2.88
C SER A 131 13.41 -18.57 2.79
N TYR A 132 12.96 -17.81 1.78
CA TYR A 132 11.55 -17.56 1.53
C TYR A 132 11.23 -17.50 0.04
N ARG A 133 9.96 -17.74 -0.27
CA ARG A 133 9.39 -17.53 -1.60
C ARG A 133 8.32 -16.46 -1.53
N VAL A 134 8.21 -15.68 -2.60
CA VAL A 134 7.16 -14.67 -2.75
C VAL A 134 6.22 -15.14 -3.85
N ASP A 135 5.01 -15.49 -3.47
CA ASP A 135 3.92 -15.76 -4.40
C ASP A 135 3.27 -14.42 -4.80
N ARG A 136 3.61 -14.00 -6.02
CA ARG A 136 3.11 -12.74 -6.61
C ARG A 136 1.79 -12.92 -7.37
N ASN A 137 1.38 -14.17 -7.61
CA ASN A 137 0.19 -14.47 -8.39
C ASN A 137 -1.06 -14.49 -7.50
N SER A 138 -0.88 -14.82 -6.21
CA SER A 138 -1.94 -14.69 -5.22
C SER A 138 -2.41 -13.23 -5.08
N THR A 139 -3.71 -13.05 -4.81
CA THR A 139 -4.33 -11.75 -4.54
C THR A 139 -5.07 -11.82 -3.20
N PRO A 140 -4.46 -11.35 -2.08
CA PRO A 140 -3.19 -10.65 -1.96
C PRO A 140 -1.95 -11.54 -2.18
N GLY A 141 -0.82 -10.92 -2.53
CA GLY A 141 0.45 -11.62 -2.66
C GLY A 141 0.92 -12.15 -1.31
N THR A 142 1.67 -13.25 -1.28
CA THR A 142 2.07 -13.89 -0.02
C THR A 142 3.56 -14.18 0.03
N VAL A 143 4.16 -14.04 1.21
CA VAL A 143 5.52 -14.51 1.49
C VAL A 143 5.42 -15.77 2.33
N LYS A 144 6.01 -16.85 1.82
CA LYS A 144 6.03 -18.16 2.49
C LYS A 144 7.47 -18.51 2.84
N THR A 145 7.69 -19.07 4.02
CA THR A 145 8.99 -19.66 4.34
C THR A 145 9.25 -20.81 3.38
N SER A 146 10.43 -20.83 2.75
CA SER A 146 10.86 -22.04 2.03
C SER A 146 11.36 -23.02 3.09
N PRO A 147 11.00 -24.31 3.03
CA PRO A 147 11.77 -25.31 3.77
C PRO A 147 13.24 -25.12 3.40
N ALA A 148 14.12 -25.14 4.41
CA ALA A 148 15.54 -25.24 4.15
C ALA A 148 15.77 -26.44 3.23
N GLY A 149 16.55 -26.26 2.16
CA GLY A 149 17.09 -27.38 1.40
C GLY A 149 18.01 -28.23 2.26
#